data_AF-A0A969YTA6-F1
#
_entry.id   AF-A0A969YTA6-F1
#
_cell.length_a   1.000
_cell.length_b   1.000
_cell.length_c   1.000
_cell.angle_alpha   90.00
_cell.angle_beta   90.00
_cell.angle_gamma   90.00
#
_symmetry.space_group_name_H-M   'P 1'
#
loop_
_entity.id
_entity.type
_entity.pdbx_description
1 polymer ?
#
loop_
_entity_poly.entity_id
_entity_poly.type
_entity_poly.pdbx_seq_one_letter_code
_entity_poly.pdbx_strand_id
1 'polypeptide(L)'
;MAWEPLSFERLETTSLKDRPSKVKLEDFGSPWKAGRPFSFFVACLPNILGAEQFRYAVKAMADAVRGERTILMGMGAHPIKVGLNPVLIDAMERGILTGLALNGAGIIHDVEVALAGKT
;
A
#
# COMPACT_ATOMS: atom_id res chain seq x y z
N MET A 1 7.31 -11.23 50.22
CA MET A 1 7.17 -9.76 50.15
C MET A 1 5.75 -9.47 49.72
N ALA A 2 4.93 -8.90 50.61
CA ALA A 2 3.58 -8.48 50.26
C ALA A 2 3.67 -7.11 49.59
N TRP A 3 3.03 -6.94 48.44
CA TRP A 3 3.00 -5.67 47.71
C TRP A 3 1.90 -4.78 48.30
N GLU A 4 2.20 -3.51 48.53
CA GLU A 4 1.19 -2.52 48.89
C GLU A 4 0.42 -2.05 47.63
N PRO A 5 -0.93 -1.96 47.68
CA PRO A 5 -1.72 -1.44 46.57
C PRO A 5 -1.44 0.03 46.26
N LEU A 6 -1.54 0.41 44.99
CA LEU A 6 -1.44 1.80 44.55
C LEU A 6 -2.62 2.64 45.09
N SER A 7 -2.34 3.84 45.57
CA SER A 7 -3.37 4.84 45.94
C SER A 7 -3.89 5.56 44.69
N PHE A 8 -5.22 5.66 44.58
CA PHE A 8 -5.92 6.32 43.47
C PHE A 8 -6.51 7.69 43.85
N GLU A 9 -6.22 8.22 45.04
CA GLU A 9 -6.83 9.46 45.56
C GLU A 9 -6.58 10.71 44.69
N ARG A 10 -5.52 10.69 43.87
CA ARG A 10 -5.14 11.79 42.96
C ARG A 10 -5.45 11.49 41.49
N LEU A 11 -6.30 10.50 41.22
CA LEU A 11 -6.66 10.12 39.86
C LEU A 11 -7.65 11.13 39.27
N GLU A 12 -7.20 11.86 38.25
CA GLU A 12 -8.09 12.70 37.44
C GLU A 12 -8.68 11.88 36.29
N THR A 13 -10.01 11.97 36.12
CA THR A 13 -10.70 11.31 35.01
C THR A 13 -11.11 12.33 33.96
N THR A 14 -11.15 11.89 32.70
CA THR A 14 -11.71 12.67 31.61
C THR A 14 -12.84 11.89 30.96
N SER A 15 -13.87 12.61 30.53
CA SER A 15 -15.00 12.02 29.80
C SER A 15 -14.55 11.58 28.41
N LEU A 16 -14.86 10.33 28.06
CA LEU A 16 -14.58 9.79 26.74
C LEU A 16 -15.27 10.58 25.63
N LYS A 17 -16.43 11.21 25.91
CA LYS A 17 -17.19 12.00 24.94
C LYS A 17 -16.50 13.30 24.57
N ASP A 18 -15.77 13.88 25.52
CA ASP A 18 -15.14 15.20 25.37
C ASP A 18 -13.68 15.09 24.93
N ARG A 19 -13.09 13.89 25.04
CA ARG A 19 -11.73 13.61 24.60
C ARG A 19 -11.64 13.57 23.07
N PRO A 20 -10.77 14.38 22.44
CA PRO A 20 -10.49 14.29 21.01
C PRO A 20 -9.99 12.88 20.63
N SER A 21 -10.67 12.26 19.68
CA SER A 21 -10.32 10.92 19.17
C SER A 21 -9.99 11.01 17.69
N LYS A 22 -8.88 10.37 17.29
CA LYS A 22 -8.35 10.43 15.91
C LYS A 22 -8.99 9.44 14.95
N VAL A 23 -9.70 8.44 15.47
CA VAL A 23 -10.29 7.36 14.68
C VAL A 23 -11.77 7.27 15.01
N LYS A 24 -12.59 7.17 13.97
CA LYS A 24 -14.05 7.02 14.03
C LYS A 24 -14.45 5.69 13.40
N LEU A 25 -15.70 5.27 13.65
CA LEU A 25 -16.25 4.07 13.02
C LEU A 25 -16.27 4.15 11.49
N GLU A 26 -16.39 5.35 10.93
CA GLU A 26 -16.32 5.63 9.48
C GLU A 26 -14.97 5.26 8.87
N ASP A 27 -13.90 5.29 9.67
CA ASP A 27 -12.55 4.97 9.22
C ASP A 27 -12.33 3.45 9.16
N PHE A 28 -13.26 2.65 9.70
CA PHE A 28 -13.09 1.20 9.80
C PHE A 28 -13.30 0.53 8.44
N GLY A 29 -12.57 -0.56 8.27
CA GLY A 29 -12.76 -1.46 7.14
C GLY A 29 -13.99 -2.33 7.33
N SER A 30 -14.33 -3.09 6.29
CA SER A 30 -15.39 -4.09 6.32
C SER A 30 -14.89 -5.44 5.85
N PRO A 31 -15.47 -6.56 6.30
CA PRO A 31 -15.10 -7.87 5.79
C PRO A 31 -15.38 -7.99 4.29
N TRP A 32 -14.38 -8.41 3.52
CA TRP A 32 -14.57 -8.75 2.12
C TRP A 32 -15.35 -10.07 1.97
N LYS A 33 -16.20 -10.17 0.95
CA LYS A 33 -17.01 -11.36 0.67
C LYS A 33 -16.60 -11.99 -0.67
N ALA A 34 -16.51 -13.31 -0.69
CA ALA A 34 -16.22 -14.08 -1.89
C ALA A 34 -17.19 -13.78 -3.04
N GLY A 35 -16.69 -13.85 -4.28
CA GLY A 35 -17.47 -13.55 -5.49
C GLY A 35 -17.58 -12.05 -5.83
N ARG A 36 -16.93 -11.17 -5.07
CA ARG A 36 -16.88 -9.73 -5.37
C ARG A 36 -15.62 -9.39 -6.18
N PRO A 37 -15.65 -8.36 -7.04
CA PRO A 37 -14.45 -7.93 -7.76
C PRO A 37 -13.38 -7.41 -6.81
N PHE A 38 -12.13 -7.40 -7.26
CA PHE A 38 -10.99 -6.89 -6.46
C PHE A 38 -11.15 -5.41 -6.08
N SER A 39 -11.83 -4.60 -6.89
CA SER A 39 -12.18 -3.22 -6.51
C SER A 39 -12.98 -3.13 -5.21
N PHE A 40 -13.80 -4.13 -4.92
CA PHE A 40 -14.53 -4.21 -3.65
C PHE A 40 -13.60 -4.54 -2.48
N PHE A 41 -12.55 -5.35 -2.69
CA PHE A 41 -11.52 -5.57 -1.68
C PHE A 41 -10.84 -4.25 -1.29
N VAL A 42 -10.42 -3.45 -2.27
CA VAL A 42 -9.83 -2.12 -2.00
C VAL A 42 -10.83 -1.23 -1.25
N ALA A 43 -12.10 -1.22 -1.66
CA ALA A 43 -13.14 -0.43 -1.01
C ALA A 43 -13.41 -0.85 0.45
N CYS A 44 -13.20 -2.12 0.79
CA CYS A 44 -13.33 -2.66 2.15
C CYS A 44 -12.17 -2.29 3.08
N LEU A 45 -11.02 -1.85 2.56
CA LEU A 45 -9.88 -1.45 3.39
C LEU A 45 -10.21 -0.21 4.23
N PRO A 46 -9.73 -0.15 5.49
CA PRO A 46 -9.99 0.98 6.37
C PRO A 46 -9.36 2.27 5.81
N ASN A 47 -9.93 3.40 6.19
CA ASN A 47 -9.42 4.73 5.82
C ASN A 47 -8.44 5.26 6.86
N ILE A 48 -7.43 4.46 7.22
CA ILE A 48 -6.39 4.85 8.18
C ILE A 48 -5.01 4.33 7.76
N LEU A 49 -3.98 5.13 8.05
CA LEU A 49 -2.58 4.74 7.95
C LEU A 49 -2.23 4.16 6.56
N GLY A 50 -1.51 3.04 6.50
CA GLY A 50 -1.10 2.44 5.24
C GLY A 50 -2.25 2.02 4.33
N ALA A 51 -3.42 1.70 4.89
CA ALA A 51 -4.59 1.34 4.09
C ALA A 51 -5.16 2.56 3.36
N GLU A 52 -5.21 3.73 4.02
CA GLU A 52 -5.58 5.00 3.38
C GLU A 52 -4.59 5.35 2.26
N GLN A 53 -3.28 5.27 2.53
CA GLN A 53 -2.24 5.54 1.53
C GLN A 53 -2.35 4.61 0.32
N PHE A 54 -2.59 3.32 0.55
CA PHE A 54 -2.79 2.36 -0.52
C PHE A 54 -4.02 2.68 -1.36
N ARG A 55 -5.17 2.98 -0.72
CA ARG A 55 -6.40 3.38 -1.42
C ARG A 55 -6.19 4.63 -2.26
N TYR A 56 -5.46 5.61 -1.73
CA TYR A 56 -5.09 6.82 -2.45
C TYR A 56 -4.24 6.51 -3.68
N ALA A 57 -3.17 5.72 -3.52
CA ALA A 57 -2.29 5.33 -4.64
C ALA A 57 -3.06 4.58 -5.74
N VAL A 58 -3.91 3.62 -5.37
CA VAL A 58 -4.76 2.88 -6.31
C VAL A 58 -5.69 3.83 -7.07
N LYS A 59 -6.35 4.76 -6.37
CA LYS A 59 -7.24 5.74 -7.01
C LYS A 59 -6.47 6.66 -7.95
N ALA A 60 -5.34 7.21 -7.51
CA ALA A 60 -4.52 8.12 -8.30
C ALA A 60 -4.01 7.45 -9.59
N MET A 61 -3.52 6.20 -9.49
CA MET A 61 -3.10 5.44 -10.67
C MET A 61 -4.26 5.14 -11.61
N ALA A 62 -5.40 4.69 -11.08
CA ALA A 62 -6.57 4.37 -11.90
C ALA A 62 -7.12 5.62 -12.64
N ASP A 63 -7.15 6.76 -11.97
CA ASP A 63 -7.60 8.02 -12.57
C ASP A 63 -6.61 8.54 -13.62
N ALA A 64 -5.30 8.37 -13.38
CA ALA A 64 -4.25 8.70 -14.36
C ALA A 64 -4.36 7.83 -15.62
N VAL A 65 -4.57 6.52 -15.48
CA VAL A 65 -4.79 5.62 -16.63
C VAL A 65 -6.05 6.01 -17.41
N ARG A 66 -7.18 6.24 -16.72
CA ARG A 66 -8.45 6.64 -17.37
C ARG A 66 -8.35 8.00 -18.06
N GLY A 67 -7.53 8.89 -17.52
CA GLY A 67 -7.27 10.22 -18.09
C GLY A 67 -6.17 10.22 -19.15
N GLU A 68 -5.70 9.05 -19.61
CA GLU A 68 -4.63 8.90 -20.60
C GLU A 68 -3.37 9.69 -20.23
N ARG A 69 -3.02 9.67 -18.94
CA ARG A 69 -1.85 10.36 -18.41
C ARG A 69 -0.64 9.45 -18.37
N THR A 70 0.54 10.04 -18.53
CA THR A 70 1.81 9.33 -18.38
C THR A 70 2.00 8.86 -16.94
N ILE A 71 2.34 7.58 -16.76
CA ILE A 71 2.72 7.00 -15.48
C ILE A 71 4.14 6.46 -15.60
N LEU A 72 5.09 7.10 -14.90
CA LEU A 72 6.47 6.64 -14.79
C LEU A 72 6.67 5.95 -13.45
N MET A 73 7.16 4.71 -13.46
CA MET A 73 7.49 3.98 -12.23
C MET A 73 8.98 4.11 -11.90
N GLY A 74 9.28 4.84 -10.83
CA GLY A 74 10.62 4.88 -10.24
C GLY A 74 10.83 3.71 -9.28
N MET A 75 11.87 2.89 -9.49
CA MET A 75 12.18 1.78 -8.62
C MET A 75 13.68 1.44 -8.59
N GLY A 76 14.12 0.74 -7.54
CA GLY A 76 15.45 0.11 -7.51
C GLY A 76 15.47 -1.24 -8.24
N ALA A 77 16.54 -2.00 -8.05
CA ALA A 77 16.73 -3.29 -8.72
C ALA A 77 15.95 -4.47 -8.10
N HIS A 78 15.44 -4.31 -6.87
CA HIS A 78 14.81 -5.40 -6.12
C HIS A 78 13.56 -5.99 -6.78
N PRO A 79 12.63 -5.21 -7.37
CA PRO A 79 11.48 -5.77 -8.08
C PRO A 79 11.88 -6.76 -9.18
N ILE A 80 12.94 -6.47 -9.93
CA ILE A 80 13.48 -7.36 -10.96
C ILE A 80 14.07 -8.61 -10.31
N LYS A 81 14.97 -8.42 -9.33
CA LYS A 81 15.64 -9.51 -8.61
C LYS A 81 14.68 -10.52 -7.98
N VAL A 82 13.55 -10.06 -7.43
CA VAL A 82 12.56 -10.92 -6.76
C VAL A 82 11.47 -11.44 -7.71
N GLY A 83 11.65 -11.25 -9.03
CA GLY A 83 10.80 -11.88 -10.05
C GLY A 83 9.51 -11.13 -10.39
N LEU A 84 9.41 -9.82 -10.11
CA LEU A 84 8.24 -9.01 -10.52
C LEU A 84 8.30 -8.55 -11.98
N ASN A 85 9.35 -8.92 -12.72
CA ASN A 85 9.52 -8.52 -14.12
C ASN A 85 8.28 -8.84 -15.00
N PRO A 86 7.66 -10.04 -14.94
CA PRO A 86 6.46 -10.33 -15.72
C PRO A 86 5.26 -9.41 -15.42
N VAL A 87 5.12 -8.95 -14.17
CA VAL A 87 4.04 -8.03 -13.77
C VAL A 87 4.29 -6.62 -14.31
N LEU A 88 5.56 -6.18 -14.28
CA LEU A 88 5.96 -4.89 -14.82
C LEU A 88 5.79 -4.85 -16.35
N ILE A 89 6.15 -5.94 -17.02
CA ILE A 89 5.97 -6.11 -18.47
C ILE A 89 4.48 -6.09 -18.82
N ASP A 90 3.61 -6.86 -18.15
CA ASP A 90 2.15 -6.82 -18.38
C ASP A 90 1.59 -5.40 -18.20
N ALA A 91 2.04 -4.68 -17.17
CA ALA A 91 1.59 -3.32 -16.93
C ALA A 91 2.05 -2.34 -18.03
N MET A 92 3.24 -2.54 -18.61
CA MET A 92 3.73 -1.75 -19.74
C MET A 92 2.98 -2.09 -21.03
N GLU A 93 2.79 -3.37 -21.35
CA GLU A 93 2.07 -3.83 -22.54
C GLU A 93 0.61 -3.37 -22.56
N ARG A 94 -0.02 -3.28 -21.39
CA ARG A 94 -1.39 -2.77 -21.21
C ARG A 94 -1.48 -1.25 -21.18
N GLY A 95 -0.36 -0.54 -21.32
CA GLY A 95 -0.29 0.92 -21.27
C GLY A 95 -0.58 1.53 -19.90
N ILE A 96 -0.55 0.73 -18.83
CA ILE A 96 -0.70 1.23 -17.45
C ILE A 96 0.57 1.98 -17.03
N LEU A 97 1.74 1.41 -17.32
CA LEU A 97 3.03 2.07 -17.13
C LEU A 97 3.54 2.55 -18.48
N THR A 98 3.84 3.85 -18.57
CA THR A 98 4.41 4.46 -19.79
C THR A 98 5.93 4.29 -19.84
N GLY A 99 6.57 4.12 -18.69
CA GLY A 99 8.02 3.91 -18.61
C GLY A 99 8.51 3.62 -17.20
N LEU A 100 9.77 3.20 -17.13
CA LEU A 100 10.46 2.86 -15.88
C LEU A 100 11.67 3.79 -15.68
N ALA A 101 11.93 4.16 -14.44
CA ALA A 101 13.14 4.86 -14.03
C ALA A 101 13.87 4.01 -12.98
N LEU A 102 15.09 3.58 -13.30
CA LEU A 102 15.86 2.59 -12.53
C LEU A 102 17.21 3.14 -12.07
N ASN A 103 17.73 2.58 -10.99
CA ASN A 103 19.16 2.68 -10.69
C ASN A 103 19.97 1.70 -11.55
N GLY A 104 21.30 1.85 -11.58
CA GLY A 104 22.17 1.03 -12.43
C GLY A 104 22.09 -0.48 -12.17
N ALA A 105 21.84 -0.89 -10.92
CA ALA A 105 21.69 -2.30 -10.57
C ALA A 105 20.45 -2.95 -11.21
N GLY A 106 19.40 -2.17 -11.50
CA GLY A 106 18.19 -2.69 -12.17
C GLY A 106 18.49 -3.21 -13.57
N ILE A 107 19.32 -2.48 -14.32
CA ILE A 107 19.71 -2.87 -15.67
C ILE A 107 20.58 -4.14 -15.65
N ILE A 108 21.46 -4.28 -14.65
CA ILE A 108 22.32 -5.46 -14.51
C ILE A 108 21.46 -6.71 -14.29
N HIS A 109 20.56 -6.67 -13.30
CA HIS A 109 19.70 -7.81 -12.99
C HIS A 109 18.76 -8.17 -14.15
N ASP A 110 18.26 -7.17 -14.89
CA ASP A 110 17.42 -7.42 -16.07
C ASP A 110 18.18 -8.19 -17.16
N VAL A 111 19.41 -7.74 -17.47
CA VAL A 111 20.27 -8.39 -18.46
C VAL A 111 20.67 -9.80 -18.02
N GLU A 112 21.05 -9.99 -16.75
CA GLU A 112 21.39 -11.31 -16.21
C GLU A 112 20.23 -12.30 -16.34
N VAL A 113 19.02 -11.88 -15.94
CA VAL A 113 17.82 -12.72 -16.06
C VAL A 113 17.48 -13.00 -17.53
N ALA A 114 17.59 -12.01 -18.42
CA ALA A 114 17.32 -12.19 -19.84
C ALA A 114 18.30 -13.16 -20.53
N LEU A 115 19.59 -13.10 -20.16
CA LEU A 115 20.64 -13.91 -20.80
C LEU A 115 20.83 -15.28 -20.15
N ALA A 116 20.66 -15.39 -18.84
CA ALA A 116 21.03 -16.56 -18.06
C ALA A 116 19.88 -17.17 -17.24
N GLY A 117 18.69 -16.55 -17.24
CA GLY A 117 17.53 -16.99 -16.46
C GLY A 117 17.71 -16.86 -14.95
N LYS A 118 18.73 -16.12 -14.50
CA LYS A 118 19.11 -15.94 -13.10
C LYS A 118 19.88 -14.64 -12.93
N THR A 119 19.95 -14.16 -11.69
CA THR A 119 20.75 -13.01 -11.25
C THR A 119 21.67 -13.42 -10.12
#